data_AF-A0A0R1QVN0-F1
#
_entry.id   AF-A0A0R1QVN0-F1
#
_cell.length_a   1.000
_cell.length_b   1.000
_cell.length_c   1.000
_cell.angle_alpha   90.00
_cell.angle_beta   90.00
_cell.angle_gamma   90.00
#
_symmetry.space_group_name_H-M   'P 1'
#
loop_
_entity.id
_entity.type
_entity.pdbx_description
1 polymer ?
#
loop_
_entity_poly.entity_id
_entity_poly.type
_entity_poly.pdbx_seq_one_letter_code
_entity_poly.pdbx_strand_id
1 'polypeptide(L)'
;MDSNPLQSPAYRDAFDQYDQLLFGHVTMRDISLIKDYLPQPIPDDTMSLMIATVINGRPITDVISVPAPIQCALLIRWGRNQKGLTQAQLAEQLDMTQSQIAKIESVANGVTAEVMGKLAKALDVTFTITANDPVLSKTNPKKGRYNFWS
;
A
#
# COMPACT_ATOMS: atom_id res chain seq x y z
N MET A 1 -24.61 -18.86 26.33
CA MET A 1 -24.15 -17.50 26.01
C MET A 1 -22.90 -17.66 25.20
N ASP A 2 -22.97 -17.52 23.89
CA ASP A 2 -21.80 -17.64 23.03
C ASP A 2 -20.96 -16.38 23.22
N SER A 3 -19.85 -16.53 23.95
CA SER A 3 -18.84 -15.50 24.07
C SER A 3 -18.32 -15.21 22.66
N ASN A 4 -18.67 -14.05 22.11
CA ASN A 4 -18.18 -13.62 20.82
C ASN A 4 -16.64 -13.71 20.81
N PRO A 5 -16.03 -14.61 20.02
CA PRO A 5 -14.58 -14.82 20.03
C PRO A 5 -13.82 -13.54 19.67
N LEU A 6 -14.44 -12.63 18.92
CA LEU A 6 -13.92 -11.30 18.57
C LEU A 6 -13.82 -10.33 19.77
N GLN A 7 -14.36 -10.69 20.94
CA GLN A 7 -14.23 -9.90 22.17
C GLN A 7 -13.35 -10.57 23.24
N SER A 8 -12.76 -11.71 22.92
CA SER A 8 -11.84 -12.39 23.84
C SER A 8 -10.54 -11.59 24.01
N PRO A 9 -9.89 -11.64 25.20
CA PRO A 9 -8.56 -11.05 25.41
C PRO A 9 -7.53 -11.56 24.39
N ALA A 10 -7.54 -12.87 24.08
CA ALA A 10 -6.63 -13.47 23.10
C ALA A 10 -6.82 -12.89 21.68
N TYR A 11 -8.06 -12.62 21.28
CA TYR A 11 -8.33 -11.96 20.00
C TYR A 11 -7.81 -10.51 19.99
N ARG A 12 -8.00 -9.76 21.09
CA ARG A 12 -7.48 -8.39 21.22
C ARG A 12 -5.95 -8.38 21.16
N ASP A 13 -5.27 -9.26 21.89
CA ASP A 13 -3.81 -9.35 21.89
C ASP A 13 -3.27 -9.71 20.50
N ALA A 14 -3.91 -10.66 19.80
CA ALA A 14 -3.54 -11.02 18.43
C ALA A 14 -3.83 -9.88 17.43
N PHE A 15 -4.95 -9.18 17.61
CA PHE A 15 -5.32 -8.02 16.80
C PHE A 15 -4.33 -6.87 17.01
N ASP A 16 -3.94 -6.56 18.23
CA ASP A 16 -2.98 -5.48 18.53
C ASP A 16 -1.59 -5.79 17.96
N GLN A 17 -1.13 -7.04 18.06
CA GLN A 17 0.13 -7.46 17.43
C GLN A 17 0.06 -7.34 15.90
N TYR A 18 -1.07 -7.74 15.32
CA TYR A 18 -1.32 -7.62 13.89
C TYR A 18 -1.38 -6.17 13.42
N ASP A 19 -2.07 -5.31 14.16
CA ASP A 19 -2.20 -3.88 13.91
C ASP A 19 -0.81 -3.22 13.98
N GLN A 20 0.00 -3.59 14.98
CA GLN A 20 1.37 -3.10 15.10
C GLN A 20 2.26 -3.52 13.92
N LEU A 21 2.12 -4.75 13.43
CA LEU A 21 2.88 -5.25 12.29
C LEU A 21 2.48 -4.55 10.97
N LEU A 22 1.20 -4.25 10.79
CA LEU A 22 0.70 -3.60 9.58
C LEU A 22 0.87 -2.07 9.63
N PHE A 23 0.34 -1.42 10.66
CA PHE A 23 0.31 0.04 10.79
C PHE A 23 1.61 0.66 11.33
N GLY A 24 2.53 -0.15 11.86
CA GLY A 24 3.91 0.29 12.12
C GLY A 24 4.66 0.69 10.85
N HIS A 25 4.21 0.24 9.69
CA HIS A 25 4.90 0.41 8.42
C HIS A 25 4.01 0.85 7.25
N VAL A 26 2.68 0.77 7.38
CA VAL A 26 1.68 1.27 6.43
C VAL A 26 0.87 2.37 7.09
N THR A 27 0.82 3.57 6.51
CA THR A 27 0.08 4.68 7.12
C THR A 27 -1.42 4.56 6.85
N MET A 28 -2.26 5.18 7.70
CA MET A 28 -3.71 5.29 7.43
C MET A 28 -4.02 5.94 6.07
N ARG A 29 -3.11 6.79 5.58
CA ARG A 29 -3.22 7.43 4.27
C ARG A 29 -2.97 6.44 3.13
N ASP A 30 -2.06 5.49 3.32
CA ASP A 30 -1.84 4.39 2.36
C ASP A 30 -3.08 3.52 2.28
N ILE A 31 -3.63 3.12 3.44
CA ILE A 31 -4.88 2.34 3.51
C ILE A 31 -6.01 3.07 2.80
N SER A 32 -6.18 4.38 3.04
CA SER A 32 -7.21 5.17 2.36
C SER A 32 -7.06 5.22 0.84
N LEU A 33 -5.85 5.09 0.30
CA LEU A 33 -5.61 5.07 -1.15
C LEU A 33 -5.89 3.72 -1.78
N ILE A 34 -5.71 2.63 -1.03
CA ILE A 34 -5.84 1.25 -1.55
C ILE A 34 -7.18 0.59 -1.23
N LYS A 35 -7.95 1.12 -0.26
CA LYS A 35 -9.18 0.48 0.25
C LYS A 35 -10.16 0.04 -0.84
N ASP A 36 -10.30 0.85 -1.90
CA ASP A 36 -11.26 0.61 -2.98
C ASP A 36 -10.74 -0.40 -4.01
N TYR A 37 -9.46 -0.81 -3.90
CA TYR A 37 -8.78 -1.78 -4.75
C TYR A 37 -8.52 -3.11 -4.04
N LEU A 38 -8.84 -3.20 -2.75
CA LEU A 38 -8.73 -4.42 -1.97
C LEU A 38 -10.02 -5.24 -2.10
N PRO A 39 -9.94 -6.57 -2.31
CA PRO A 39 -11.10 -7.45 -2.24
C PRO A 39 -11.78 -7.33 -0.88
N GLN A 40 -13.11 -7.39 -0.84
CA GLN A 40 -13.90 -7.35 0.38
C GLN A 40 -14.75 -8.64 0.49
N PRO A 41 -14.59 -9.44 1.56
CA PRO A 41 -13.59 -9.30 2.63
C PRO A 41 -12.16 -9.51 2.10
N ILE A 42 -11.17 -8.90 2.77
CA ILE A 42 -9.76 -9.12 2.44
C ILE A 42 -9.39 -10.56 2.84
N PRO A 43 -8.93 -11.41 1.92
CA PRO A 43 -8.50 -12.77 2.24
C PRO A 43 -7.28 -12.80 3.18
N ASP A 44 -7.22 -13.78 4.08
CA ASP A 44 -6.15 -13.93 5.08
C ASP A 44 -4.75 -14.06 4.44
N ASP A 45 -4.66 -14.75 3.29
CA ASP A 45 -3.43 -14.91 2.53
C ASP A 45 -2.94 -13.59 1.93
N THR A 46 -3.85 -12.76 1.41
CA THR A 46 -3.59 -11.42 0.89
C THR A 46 -3.05 -10.52 2.00
N MET A 47 -3.65 -10.59 3.20
CA MET A 47 -3.12 -9.80 4.30
C MET A 47 -1.76 -10.31 4.79
N SER A 48 -1.61 -11.62 4.95
CA SER A 48 -0.32 -12.21 5.33
C SER A 48 0.80 -11.77 4.38
N LEU A 49 0.49 -11.72 3.09
CA LEU A 49 1.40 -11.26 2.06
C LEU A 49 1.69 -9.74 2.14
N MET A 50 0.69 -8.91 2.43
CA MET A 50 0.88 -7.47 2.68
C MET A 50 1.79 -7.23 3.89
N ILE A 51 1.54 -7.92 5.01
CA ILE A 51 2.35 -7.82 6.23
C ILE A 51 3.79 -8.27 5.96
N ALA A 52 3.97 -9.45 5.38
CA ALA A 52 5.29 -9.99 5.08
C ALA A 52 6.09 -9.07 4.13
N THR A 53 5.44 -8.53 3.10
CA THR A 53 6.06 -7.56 2.17
C THR A 53 6.64 -6.37 2.92
N VAL A 54 5.81 -5.76 3.77
CA VAL A 54 6.15 -4.52 4.43
C VAL A 54 7.20 -4.73 5.53
N ILE A 55 7.12 -5.82 6.30
CA ILE A 55 8.15 -6.21 7.29
C ILE A 55 9.51 -6.44 6.63
N ASN A 56 9.53 -7.00 5.41
CA ASN A 56 10.74 -7.17 4.61
C ASN A 56 11.24 -5.87 3.96
N GLY A 57 10.71 -4.72 4.40
CA GLY A 57 11.09 -3.40 3.91
C GLY A 57 10.63 -3.12 2.48
N ARG A 58 9.75 -3.95 1.89
CA ARG A 58 9.27 -3.76 0.52
C ARG A 58 7.99 -2.92 0.48
N PRO A 59 7.71 -2.22 -0.62
CA PRO A 59 6.49 -1.43 -0.73
C PRO A 59 5.27 -2.35 -0.90
N ILE A 60 4.15 -1.96 -0.30
CA ILE A 60 2.89 -2.73 -0.38
C ILE A 60 2.36 -2.91 -1.81
N THR A 61 2.80 -2.05 -2.73
CA THR A 61 2.50 -2.12 -4.16
C THR A 61 3.10 -3.33 -4.86
N ASP A 62 4.03 -4.06 -4.23
CA ASP A 62 4.56 -5.32 -4.77
C ASP A 62 3.48 -6.42 -4.81
N VAL A 63 2.44 -6.29 -3.99
CA VAL A 63 1.43 -7.34 -3.79
C VAL A 63 -0.01 -6.84 -4.01
N ILE A 64 -0.19 -5.54 -4.20
CA ILE A 64 -1.48 -4.92 -4.54
C ILE A 64 -1.36 -4.22 -5.88
N SER A 65 -2.24 -4.63 -6.81
CA SER A 65 -2.41 -3.94 -8.09
C SER A 65 -3.31 -2.71 -7.89
N VAL A 66 -2.75 -1.53 -8.14
CA VAL A 66 -3.47 -0.24 -8.06
C VAL A 66 -3.15 0.59 -9.30
N PRO A 67 -4.02 1.54 -9.69
CA PRO A 67 -3.74 2.46 -10.78
C PRO A 67 -2.42 3.19 -10.60
N ALA A 68 -1.73 3.46 -11.72
CA ALA A 68 -0.40 4.08 -11.73
C ALA A 68 -0.29 5.36 -10.85
N PRO A 69 -1.25 6.30 -10.82
CA PRO A 69 -1.14 7.47 -9.95
C PRO A 69 -1.06 7.13 -8.46
N ILE A 70 -1.82 6.11 -8.03
CA ILE A 70 -1.82 5.63 -6.65
C ILE A 70 -0.52 4.87 -6.37
N GLN A 71 -0.08 4.02 -7.30
CA GLN A 71 1.17 3.28 -7.17
C GLN A 71 2.36 4.24 -6.98
N CYS A 72 2.43 5.30 -7.79
CA CYS A 72 3.46 6.34 -7.67
C CYS A 72 3.43 7.00 -6.28
N ALA A 73 2.26 7.43 -5.81
CA ALA A 73 2.12 8.08 -4.52
C ALA A 73 2.57 7.19 -3.34
N LEU A 74 2.20 5.90 -3.38
CA LEU A 74 2.60 4.91 -2.38
C LEU A 74 4.11 4.66 -2.41
N LEU A 75 4.71 4.50 -3.58
CA LEU A 75 6.15 4.27 -3.72
C LEU A 75 6.98 5.48 -3.28
N ILE A 76 6.53 6.70 -3.59
CA ILE A 76 7.19 7.94 -3.13
C ILE A 76 7.15 8.02 -1.60
N ARG A 77 5.98 7.76 -1.00
CA ARG A 77 5.82 7.81 0.47
C ARG A 77 6.66 6.73 1.14
N TRP A 78 6.62 5.50 0.63
CA TRP A 78 7.44 4.39 1.12
C TRP A 78 8.93 4.74 1.05
N GLY A 79 9.44 5.15 -0.12
CA GLY A 79 10.85 5.51 -0.29
C GLY A 79 11.28 6.67 0.62
N ARG A 80 10.41 7.68 0.78
CA ARG A 80 10.64 8.79 1.71
C ARG A 80 10.76 8.31 3.16
N ASN A 81 9.86 7.42 3.58
CA ASN A 81 9.86 6.86 4.93
C ASN A 81 11.09 5.96 5.18
N GLN A 82 11.51 5.16 4.20
CA GLN A 82 12.73 4.34 4.29
C GLN A 82 13.99 5.20 4.51
N LYS A 83 14.01 6.42 3.94
CA LYS A 83 15.10 7.38 4.16
C LYS A 83 14.92 8.27 5.40
N GLY A 84 13.84 8.09 6.17
CA GLY A 84 13.55 8.93 7.34
C GLY A 84 13.31 10.41 7.01
N LEU A 85 12.90 10.71 5.77
CA LEU A 85 12.71 12.09 5.31
C LEU A 85 11.29 12.60 5.59
N THR A 86 11.17 13.86 5.98
CA THR A 86 9.90 14.59 5.94
C THR A 86 9.57 15.03 4.51
N GLN A 87 8.31 15.39 4.24
CA GLN A 87 7.92 15.93 2.94
C GLN A 87 8.70 17.21 2.59
N ALA A 88 9.00 18.06 3.59
CA ALA A 88 9.75 19.29 3.39
C ALA A 88 11.22 19.00 3.00
N GLN A 89 11.86 18.03 3.67
CA GLN A 89 13.23 17.64 3.35
C GLN A 89 13.34 17.00 1.97
N LEU A 90 12.37 16.17 1.57
CA LEU A 90 12.34 15.64 0.21
C LEU A 90 12.13 16.77 -0.82
N ALA A 91 11.29 17.75 -0.51
CA ALA A 91 11.04 18.89 -1.38
C ALA A 91 12.31 19.73 -1.58
N GLU A 92 13.05 19.99 -0.50
CA GLU A 92 14.33 20.71 -0.53
C GLU A 92 15.37 20.03 -1.42
N GLN A 93 15.49 18.69 -1.34
CA GLN A 93 16.41 17.93 -2.21
C GLN A 93 16.06 18.01 -3.70
N LEU A 94 14.82 18.34 -4.03
CA LEU A 94 14.27 18.32 -5.38
C LEU A 94 14.03 19.71 -5.96
N ASP A 95 14.38 20.77 -5.22
CA ASP A 95 14.03 22.16 -5.55
C ASP A 95 12.50 22.32 -5.78
N MET A 96 11.73 21.75 -4.85
CA MET A 96 10.26 21.78 -4.84
C MET A 96 9.75 22.34 -3.52
N THR A 97 8.46 22.70 -3.48
CA THR A 97 7.77 23.06 -2.24
C THR A 97 7.21 21.82 -1.53
N GLN A 98 7.12 21.87 -0.20
CA GLN A 98 6.46 20.82 0.58
C GLN A 98 5.01 20.58 0.14
N SER A 99 4.30 21.64 -0.30
CA SER A 99 2.95 21.54 -0.86
C SER A 99 2.91 20.71 -2.15
N GLN A 100 3.90 20.83 -3.03
CA GLN A 100 3.98 20.00 -4.24
C GLN A 100 4.18 18.52 -3.89
N ILE A 101 5.08 18.20 -2.97
CA ILE A 101 5.28 16.82 -2.50
C ILE A 101 3.98 16.28 -1.86
N ALA A 102 3.31 17.06 -1.03
CA ALA A 102 2.06 16.66 -0.38
C ALA A 102 0.95 16.35 -1.41
N LYS A 103 0.83 17.15 -2.48
CA LYS A 103 -0.14 16.93 -3.57
C LYS A 103 0.16 15.67 -4.38
N ILE A 104 1.44 15.40 -4.62
CA ILE A 104 1.90 14.18 -5.31
C ILE A 104 1.54 12.96 -4.47
N GLU A 105 1.92 12.95 -3.19
CA GLU A 105 1.61 11.85 -2.28
C GLU A 105 0.10 11.66 -2.06
N SER A 106 -0.73 12.68 -2.26
CA SER A 106 -2.18 12.58 -2.13
C SER A 106 -2.91 12.21 -3.42
N VAL A 107 -2.19 11.98 -4.52
CA VAL A 107 -2.77 11.77 -5.85
C VAL A 107 -3.63 12.96 -6.32
N ALA A 108 -3.44 14.16 -5.73
CA ALA A 108 -4.26 15.32 -6.08
C ALA A 108 -3.86 15.90 -7.44
N ASN A 109 -2.59 15.78 -7.81
CA ASN A 109 -2.07 16.20 -9.11
C ASN A 109 -1.29 15.03 -9.73
N GLY A 110 -1.50 14.79 -11.02
CA GLY A 110 -0.65 13.88 -11.79
C GLY A 110 0.82 14.33 -11.74
N VAL A 111 1.73 13.35 -11.73
CA VAL A 111 3.18 13.59 -11.71
C VAL A 111 3.72 13.43 -13.13
N THR A 112 4.57 14.36 -13.57
CA THR A 112 5.24 14.22 -14.86
C THR A 112 6.35 13.15 -14.78
N ALA A 113 6.68 12.53 -15.91
CA ALA A 113 7.77 11.56 -15.98
C ALA A 113 9.12 12.15 -15.52
N GLU A 114 9.36 13.44 -15.81
CA GLU A 114 10.56 14.14 -15.35
C GLU A 114 10.63 14.21 -13.81
N VAL A 115 9.54 14.62 -13.16
CA VAL A 115 9.47 14.70 -11.69
C VAL A 115 9.60 13.31 -11.08
N MET A 116 8.97 12.30 -11.69
CA MET A 116 9.15 10.89 -11.28
C MET A 116 10.62 10.45 -11.37
N GLY A 117 11.35 10.82 -12.42
CA GLY A 117 12.78 10.52 -12.53
C GLY A 117 13.62 11.17 -11.44
N LYS A 118 13.33 12.44 -11.10
CA LYS A 118 14.01 13.15 -10.00
C LYS A 118 13.73 12.47 -8.65
N LEU A 119 12.47 12.12 -8.39
CA LEU A 119 12.05 11.39 -7.18
C LEU A 119 12.73 10.02 -7.08
N ALA A 120 12.81 9.28 -8.19
CA ALA A 120 13.40 7.94 -8.24
C ALA A 120 14.86 8.00 -7.77
N LYS A 121 15.60 8.97 -8.33
CA LYS A 121 16.99 9.22 -8.00
C LYS A 121 17.16 9.68 -6.54
N ALA A 122 16.35 10.65 -6.09
CA ALA A 122 16.45 11.17 -4.73
C ALA A 122 16.14 10.10 -3.67
N LEU A 123 15.18 9.22 -3.96
CA LEU A 123 14.75 8.17 -3.05
C LEU A 123 15.53 6.85 -3.22
N ASP A 124 16.42 6.75 -4.22
CA ASP A 124 17.11 5.49 -4.56
C ASP A 124 16.13 4.32 -4.75
N VAL A 125 15.03 4.59 -5.47
CA VAL A 125 13.97 3.63 -5.75
C VAL A 125 13.76 3.49 -7.25
N THR A 126 13.38 2.29 -7.68
CA THR A 126 12.94 2.06 -9.06
C THR A 126 11.41 2.10 -9.10
N PHE A 127 10.85 2.96 -9.96
CA PHE A 127 9.42 2.93 -10.25
C PHE A 127 9.17 2.03 -11.46
N THR A 128 8.47 0.93 -11.25
CA THR A 128 7.93 0.12 -12.34
C THR A 128 6.46 0.46 -12.49
N ILE A 129 6.14 1.22 -13.53
CA ILE A 129 4.75 1.49 -13.91
C ILE A 129 4.35 0.45 -14.94
N THR A 130 3.52 -0.50 -14.55
CA THR A 130 2.90 -1.42 -15.49
C THR A 130 1.64 -0.75 -16.04
N ALA A 131 1.58 -0.60 -17.37
CA ALA A 131 0.33 -0.27 -18.03
C ALA A 131 -0.61 -1.47 -17.84
N ASN A 132 -1.49 -1.40 -16.85
CA ASN A 132 -2.63 -2.30 -16.76
C ASN A 132 -3.89 -1.48 -16.61
N ASP A 133 -4.85 -1.84 -17.47
CA ASP A 133 -6.24 -1.41 -17.48
C ASP A 133 -6.84 -1.37 -16.07
N PRO A 134 -7.85 -0.50 -15.83
CA PRO A 134 -8.56 -0.44 -14.56
C PRO A 134 -8.90 -1.85 -14.07
N VAL A 135 -8.57 -2.10 -12.80
CA VAL A 135 -8.90 -3.33 -12.08
C VAL A 135 -10.38 -3.64 -12.30
N LEU A 136 -10.64 -4.52 -13.27
CA LEU A 136 -11.71 -5.49 -13.44
C LEU A 136 -11.45 -6.13 -14.82
N SER A 137 -10.40 -6.95 -14.95
CA SER A 137 -10.60 -8.07 -15.88
C SER A 137 -11.84 -8.78 -15.36
N LYS A 138 -12.84 -8.94 -16.22
CA LYS A 138 -13.96 -9.83 -16.03
C LYS A 138 -13.42 -11.27 -15.98
N THR A 139 -12.59 -11.61 -15.01
CA THR A 139 -12.36 -12.98 -14.61
C THR A 139 -13.29 -13.20 -13.43
N ASN A 140 -14.53 -13.51 -13.81
CA ASN A 140 -15.27 -14.60 -13.18
C ASN A 140 -14.23 -15.58 -12.60
N PRO A 141 -14.06 -15.70 -11.27
CA PRO A 141 -13.36 -16.85 -10.75
C PRO A 141 -14.23 -18.00 -11.21
N LYS A 142 -13.79 -18.71 -12.27
CA LYS A 142 -14.36 -20.00 -12.65
C LYS A 142 -14.56 -20.69 -11.32
N LYS A 143 -15.81 -21.04 -10.99
CA LYS A 143 -16.19 -21.85 -9.84
C LYS A 143 -15.19 -22.99 -9.73
N GLY A 144 -14.12 -22.76 -8.97
CA GLY A 144 -13.21 -23.79 -8.53
C GLY A 144 -14.04 -24.51 -7.50
N ARG A 145 -14.62 -25.63 -7.91
CA ARG A 145 -15.27 -26.57 -7.01
C ARG A 145 -14.22 -26.97 -5.98
N TYR A 146 -14.15 -26.24 -4.87
CA TYR A 146 -13.61 -26.77 -3.64
C TYR A 146 -14.66 -27.77 -3.15
N ASN A 147 -14.48 -29.03 -3.57
CA ASN A 147 -15.13 -30.14 -2.90
C ASN A 147 -14.51 -30.21 -1.51
N PHE A 148 -15.19 -29.62 -0.52
CA PHE A 148 -14.95 -29.85 0.89
C PHE A 148 -15.93 -30.94 1.36
N TRP A 149 -15.37 -32.13 1.63
CA TRP A 149 -15.92 -33.30 2.34
C TRP A 149 -16.83 -34.32 1.63
N SER A 150 -16.46 -35.59 1.94
CA SER A 150 -17.09 -36.90 1.74
C SER A 150 -16.94 -37.56 0.37
#